data_AF-A0A109X0S0-F1
#
_entry.id   AF-A0A109X0S0-F1
#
_cell.length_a   1.000
_cell.length_b   1.000
_cell.length_c   1.000
_cell.angle_alpha   90.00
_cell.angle_beta   90.00
_cell.angle_gamma   90.00
#
_symmetry.space_group_name_H-M   'P 1'
#
loop_
_entity.id
_entity.type
_entity.pdbx_description
1 polymer ?
#
loop_
_entity_poly.entity_id
_entity_poly.type
_entity_poly.pdbx_seq_one_letter_code
_entity_poly.pdbx_strand_id
1 'polypeptide(L)'
;MLFFFSLGVLFFLVFFLVVLCHSFVWNLDLGIFSGERSWVSSFECGFLSQRVVENYFSYTYFVLLVFFVVFDLEVSLLLNMPLQGVLYKNFLCYLGFLVLLSFGFLVEVRRGYVRWTY
;
A
#
# COMPACT_ATOMS: atom_id res chain seq x y z
N MET A 1 -6.74 -46.05 8.24
CA MET A 1 -6.78 -45.06 7.13
C MET A 1 -8.17 -44.44 6.98
N LEU A 2 -9.24 -45.24 6.87
CA LEU A 2 -10.63 -44.72 6.78
C LEU A 2 -11.09 -43.88 7.98
N PHE A 3 -10.68 -44.22 9.20
CA PHE A 3 -11.03 -43.46 10.40
C PHE A 3 -10.44 -42.03 10.41
N PHE A 4 -9.17 -41.88 10.03
CA PHE A 4 -8.54 -40.55 9.92
C PHE A 4 -9.18 -39.73 8.79
N PHE A 5 -9.54 -40.39 7.69
CA PHE A 5 -10.26 -39.75 6.59
C PHE A 5 -11.65 -39.26 7.02
N SER A 6 -12.42 -40.09 7.74
CA SER A 6 -13.75 -39.68 8.25
C SER A 6 -13.68 -38.52 9.23
N LEU A 7 -12.66 -38.48 10.08
CA LEU A 7 -12.48 -37.42 11.08
C LEU A 7 -12.09 -36.09 10.40
N GLY A 8 -11.27 -36.14 9.35
CA GLY A 8 -10.97 -34.98 8.51
C GLY A 8 -12.21 -34.42 7.82
N VAL A 9 -13.04 -35.28 7.21
CA VAL A 9 -14.29 -34.84 6.56
C VAL A 9 -15.24 -34.18 7.56
N LEU A 10 -15.37 -34.74 8.76
CA LEU A 10 -16.20 -34.16 9.83
C LEU A 10 -15.72 -32.77 10.26
N PHE A 11 -14.40 -32.61 10.42
CA PHE A 11 -13.80 -31.31 10.75
C PHE A 11 -14.09 -30.25 9.68
N PHE A 12 -13.90 -30.58 8.40
CA PHE A 12 -14.18 -29.66 7.30
C PHE A 12 -15.67 -29.29 7.21
N LEU A 13 -16.57 -30.24 7.48
CA LEU A 13 -18.01 -29.99 7.47
C LEU A 13 -18.40 -29.03 8.61
N VAL A 14 -17.88 -29.25 9.82
CA VAL A 14 -18.10 -28.35 10.96
C VAL A 14 -17.53 -26.97 10.69
N PHE A 15 -16.31 -26.88 10.16
CA PHE A 15 -15.69 -25.60 9.81
C PHE A 15 -16.53 -24.83 8.78
N PHE A 16 -17.01 -25.52 7.73
CA PHE A 16 -17.86 -24.92 6.71
C PHE A 16 -19.19 -24.41 7.29
N LEU A 17 -19.84 -25.18 8.18
CA LEU A 17 -21.04 -24.74 8.87
C LEU A 17 -20.82 -23.49 9.74
N VAL A 18 -19.69 -23.41 10.45
CA VAL A 18 -19.35 -22.24 11.28
C VAL A 18 -19.17 -21.00 10.41
N VAL A 19 -18.45 -21.12 9.28
CA VAL A 19 -18.25 -20.01 8.34
C VAL A 19 -19.58 -19.54 7.74
N LEU A 20 -20.46 -20.46 7.36
CA LEU A 20 -21.79 -20.11 6.85
C LEU A 20 -22.64 -19.39 7.90
N CYS A 21 -22.69 -19.91 9.13
CA CYS A 21 -23.42 -19.25 10.22
C CYS A 21 -22.89 -17.85 10.50
N HIS A 22 -21.57 -17.67 10.53
CA HIS A 22 -20.97 -16.37 10.78
C HIS A 22 -21.26 -15.36 9.66
N SER A 23 -21.11 -15.79 8.40
CA SER A 23 -21.45 -14.97 7.23
C SER A 23 -22.92 -14.55 7.23
N PHE A 24 -23.82 -15.45 7.61
CA PHE A 24 -25.25 -15.21 7.67
C PHE A 24 -25.65 -14.30 8.83
N VAL A 25 -25.12 -14.52 10.03
CA VAL A 25 -25.39 -13.69 11.22
C VAL A 25 -24.93 -12.25 11.00
N TRP A 26 -23.78 -12.06 10.33
CA TRP A 26 -23.24 -10.73 10.09
C TRP A 26 -23.92 -10.01 8.91
N ASN A 27 -24.53 -10.75 7.96
CA ASN A 27 -25.34 -10.17 6.88
C ASN A 27 -26.81 -9.96 7.25
N LEU A 28 -27.28 -10.52 8.37
CA LEU A 28 -28.66 -10.35 8.80
C LEU A 28 -28.86 -8.96 9.38
N ASP A 29 -29.47 -8.11 8.56
CA ASP A 29 -29.81 -6.73 8.89
C ASP A 29 -31.02 -6.59 9.84
N LEU A 30 -31.14 -7.48 10.83
CA LEU A 30 -32.36 -7.63 11.64
C LEU A 30 -32.63 -6.51 12.65
N GLY A 31 -31.87 -5.41 12.69
CA GLY A 31 -32.15 -4.25 13.57
C GLY A 31 -32.05 -4.51 15.08
N ILE A 32 -31.90 -5.76 15.52
CA ILE A 32 -31.81 -6.19 16.94
C ILE A 32 -30.52 -5.64 17.60
N PHE A 33 -29.47 -5.38 16.81
CA PHE A 33 -28.16 -4.89 17.27
C PHE A 33 -27.92 -3.39 16.94
N SER A 34 -28.97 -2.58 16.91
CA SER A 34 -28.87 -1.15 16.55
C SER A 34 -27.85 -0.36 17.40
N GLY A 35 -27.68 -0.71 18.68
CA GLY A 35 -26.69 -0.10 19.58
C GLY A 35 -25.24 -0.55 19.33
N GLU A 36 -25.01 -1.85 19.11
CA GLU A 36 -23.67 -2.41 18.83
C GLU A 36 -23.11 -1.93 17.48
N ARG A 37 -23.97 -1.63 16.50
CA ARG A 37 -23.56 -1.08 15.21
C ARG A 37 -22.82 0.25 15.32
N SER A 38 -23.08 1.06 16.35
CA SER A 38 -22.37 2.33 16.56
C SER A 38 -20.88 2.14 16.87
N TRP A 39 -20.51 1.00 17.47
CA TRP A 39 -19.12 0.63 17.75
C TRP A 39 -18.41 0.05 16.52
N VAL A 40 -19.18 -0.51 15.58
CA VAL A 40 -18.67 -1.13 14.34
C VAL A 40 -18.68 -0.15 13.15
N SER A 41 -19.45 0.94 13.23
CA SER A 41 -19.53 1.97 12.20
C SER A 41 -18.33 2.92 12.21
N SER A 42 -17.98 3.47 11.03
CA SER A 42 -16.94 4.49 10.90
C SER A 42 -17.25 5.73 11.73
N PHE A 43 -16.22 6.34 12.32
CA PHE A 43 -16.37 7.53 13.16
C PHE A 43 -16.65 8.78 12.32
N GLU A 44 -17.89 9.26 12.35
CA GLU A 44 -18.35 10.47 11.65
C GLU A 44 -18.52 11.67 12.60
N CYS A 45 -17.68 11.75 13.64
CA CYS A 45 -17.75 12.80 14.66
C CYS A 45 -19.14 12.96 15.33
N GLY A 46 -19.92 11.87 15.42
CA GLY A 46 -21.26 11.85 16.01
C GLY A 46 -22.40 12.18 15.05
N PHE A 47 -22.13 12.40 13.76
CA PHE A 47 -23.14 12.58 12.72
C PHE A 47 -23.55 11.25 12.07
N LEU A 48 -24.73 11.23 11.45
CA LEU A 48 -25.19 10.08 10.65
C LEU A 48 -24.43 10.07 9.31
N SER A 49 -23.82 8.95 8.94
CA SER A 49 -23.14 8.81 7.65
C SER A 49 -24.12 9.03 6.51
N GLN A 50 -23.93 10.12 5.76
CA GLN A 50 -24.88 10.56 4.73
C GLN A 50 -24.43 10.18 3.31
N ARG A 51 -23.21 9.65 3.15
CA ARG A 51 -22.61 9.24 1.87
C ARG A 51 -21.42 8.31 2.07
N VAL A 52 -21.07 7.56 1.02
CA VAL A 52 -19.82 6.78 0.96
C VAL A 52 -18.65 7.77 0.93
N VAL A 53 -17.62 7.53 1.75
CA VAL A 53 -16.37 8.29 1.72
C VAL A 53 -15.59 7.87 0.46
N GLU A 54 -15.86 8.52 -0.66
CA GLU A 54 -15.01 8.40 -1.85
C GLU A 54 -13.79 9.30 -1.66
N ASN A 55 -12.63 8.69 -1.43
CA ASN A 55 -11.36 9.42 -1.44
C ASN A 55 -10.95 9.68 -2.89
N TYR A 56 -11.07 10.93 -3.33
CA TYR A 56 -10.49 11.36 -4.60
C TYR A 56 -8.96 11.25 -4.50
N PHE A 57 -8.41 10.28 -5.21
CA PHE A 57 -6.97 10.11 -5.30
C PHE A 57 -6.35 11.31 -6.04
N SER A 58 -5.41 11.98 -5.41
CA SER A 58 -4.73 13.14 -6.00
C SER A 58 -3.67 12.68 -7.01
N TYR A 59 -3.68 13.26 -8.21
CA TYR A 59 -2.70 12.97 -9.25
C TYR A 59 -1.27 13.37 -8.84
N THR A 60 -1.13 14.33 -7.92
CA THR A 60 0.16 14.77 -7.37
C THR A 60 0.86 13.66 -6.59
N TYR A 61 0.11 12.90 -5.78
CA TYR A 61 0.66 11.76 -5.05
C TYR A 61 1.15 10.64 -5.99
N PHE A 62 0.38 10.37 -7.05
CA PHE A 62 0.77 9.38 -8.05
C PHE A 62 2.11 9.71 -8.71
N VAL A 63 2.26 10.96 -9.15
CA VAL A 63 3.47 11.43 -9.83
C VAL A 63 4.68 11.35 -8.90
N LEU A 64 4.53 11.73 -7.63
CA LEU A 64 5.59 11.60 -6.62
C LEU A 64 6.03 10.14 -6.43
N LEU A 65 5.08 9.20 -6.39
CA LEU A 65 5.39 7.77 -6.24
C LEU A 65 6.19 7.23 -7.42
N VAL A 66 5.83 7.59 -8.65
CA VAL A 66 6.58 7.17 -9.84
C VAL A 66 8.00 7.72 -9.82
N PHE A 67 8.18 9.00 -9.48
CA PHE A 67 9.52 9.60 -9.39
C PHE A 67 10.36 8.99 -8.27
N PHE A 68 9.75 8.69 -7.12
CA PHE A 68 10.43 7.99 -6.03
C PHE A 68 11.00 6.64 -6.48
N VAL A 69 10.25 5.85 -7.24
CA VAL A 69 10.72 4.55 -7.75
C VAL A 69 11.90 4.71 -8.72
N VAL A 70 11.85 5.71 -9.60
CA VAL A 70 12.96 5.98 -10.55
C VAL A 70 14.21 6.42 -9.80
N PHE A 71 14.08 7.34 -8.84
CA PHE A 71 15.19 7.82 -8.03
C PHE A 71 15.83 6.71 -7.17
N ASP A 72 15.03 5.80 -6.62
CA ASP A 72 15.52 4.66 -5.85
C ASP A 72 16.35 3.68 -6.71
N LEU A 73 15.95 3.49 -7.97
CA LEU A 73 16.74 2.72 -8.94
C LEU A 73 18.07 3.41 -9.24
N GLU A 74 18.07 4.72 -9.45
CA GLU A 74 19.30 5.50 -9.71
C GLU A 74 20.27 5.46 -8.52
N VAL A 75 19.77 5.55 -7.29
CA VAL A 75 20.58 5.42 -6.07
C VAL A 75 21.13 3.99 -5.92
N SER A 76 20.33 2.97 -6.25
CA SER A 76 20.76 1.57 -6.23
C SER A 76 21.94 1.33 -7.19
N LEU A 77 21.98 2.01 -8.34
CA LEU A 77 23.12 1.97 -9.26
C LEU A 77 24.39 2.61 -8.66
N LEU A 78 24.24 3.72 -7.93
CA LEU A 78 25.33 4.40 -7.24
C LEU A 78 25.93 3.57 -6.10
N LEU A 79 25.15 2.69 -5.48
CA LEU A 79 25.60 1.86 -4.34
C LEU A 79 26.74 0.88 -4.71
N ASN A 80 26.93 0.60 -6.00
CA ASN A 80 28.05 -0.19 -6.50
C ASN A 80 29.39 0.57 -6.53
N MET A 81 29.38 1.90 -6.40
CA MET A 81 30.57 2.75 -6.44
C MET A 81 31.63 2.35 -5.39
N PRO A 82 31.33 2.22 -4.08
CA PRO A 82 32.34 1.86 -3.07
C PRO A 82 32.89 0.43 -3.21
N LEU A 83 32.14 -0.46 -3.86
CA LEU A 83 32.58 -1.84 -4.13
C LEU A 83 33.67 -1.89 -5.21
N GLN A 84 33.71 -0.88 -6.09
CA GLN A 84 34.73 -0.74 -7.12
C GLN A 84 35.84 0.16 -6.55
N GLY A 85 37.03 -0.41 -6.32
CA GLY A 85 38.13 0.27 -5.62
C GLY A 85 38.54 1.67 -6.13
N VAL A 86 39.37 2.37 -5.35
CA VAL A 86 39.68 3.82 -5.49
C VAL A 86 40.32 4.22 -6.86
N LEU A 87 40.86 3.27 -7.63
CA LEU A 87 41.65 3.53 -8.85
C LEU A 87 40.99 3.02 -10.14
N TYR A 88 39.66 3.07 -10.24
CA TYR A 88 38.98 2.72 -11.49
C TYR A 88 38.86 3.91 -12.45
N LYS A 89 39.14 3.67 -13.74
CA LYS A 89 38.89 4.60 -14.86
C LYS A 89 37.44 5.13 -14.92
N ASN A 90 36.50 4.46 -14.26
CA ASN A 90 35.07 4.75 -14.30
C ASN A 90 34.63 5.87 -13.35
N PHE A 91 35.53 6.42 -12.51
CA PHE A 91 35.18 7.49 -11.56
C PHE A 91 34.55 8.71 -12.24
N LEU A 92 35.05 9.10 -13.41
CA LEU A 92 34.48 10.19 -14.21
C LEU A 92 33.04 9.90 -14.68
N CYS A 93 32.71 8.63 -14.99
CA CYS A 93 31.35 8.25 -15.34
C CYS A 93 30.40 8.37 -14.14
N TYR A 94 30.84 7.95 -12.95
CA TYR A 94 30.04 8.11 -11.72
C TYR A 94 29.81 9.58 -11.35
N LEU A 95 30.83 10.43 -11.51
CA LEU A 95 30.68 11.87 -11.34
C LEU A 95 29.70 12.48 -12.37
N GLY A 96 29.82 12.09 -13.64
CA GLY A 96 28.88 12.51 -14.67
C GLY A 96 27.44 12.07 -14.38
N PHE A 97 27.27 10.85 -13.87
CA PHE A 97 25.98 10.31 -13.45
C PHE A 97 25.38 11.11 -12.27
N LEU A 98 26.20 11.44 -11.26
CA LEU A 98 25.78 12.30 -10.14
C LEU A 98 25.32 13.69 -10.60
N VAL A 99 26.03 14.29 -11.55
CA VAL A 99 25.63 15.59 -12.12
C VAL A 99 24.27 15.47 -12.83
N LEU A 100 24.08 14.42 -13.63
CA LEU A 100 22.83 14.18 -14.35
C LEU A 100 21.65 13.98 -13.37
N LEU A 101 21.86 13.19 -12.32
CA LEU A 101 20.89 12.94 -11.24
C LEU A 101 20.53 14.25 -10.52
N SER A 102 21.54 15.06 -10.16
CA SER A 102 21.32 16.37 -9.54
C SER A 102 20.54 17.34 -10.42
N PHE A 103 20.77 17.31 -11.74
CA PHE A 103 20.07 18.16 -12.70
C PHE A 103 18.62 17.70 -12.90
N GLY A 104 18.38 16.38 -13.00
CA GLY A 104 17.05 15.80 -13.07
C GLY A 104 16.19 16.21 -11.87
N PHE A 105 16.74 16.05 -10.66
CA PHE A 105 16.09 16.47 -9.44
C PHE A 105 15.77 17.97 -9.41
N LEU A 106 16.71 18.82 -9.85
CA LEU A 106 16.49 20.28 -9.91
C LEU A 106 15.34 20.64 -10.86
N VAL A 107 15.27 20.01 -12.03
CA VAL A 107 14.18 20.23 -13.01
C VAL A 107 12.84 19.84 -12.39
N GLU A 108 12.79 18.74 -11.66
CA GLU A 108 11.58 18.25 -11.02
C GLU A 108 11.06 19.21 -9.94
N VAL A 109 11.96 19.69 -9.07
CA VAL A 109 11.63 20.69 -8.05
C VAL A 109 11.11 21.98 -8.70
N ARG A 110 11.73 22.44 -9.80
CA ARG A 110 11.27 23.65 -10.51
C ARG A 110 9.93 23.47 -11.20
N ARG A 111 9.61 22.28 -11.70
CA ARG A 111 8.29 21.97 -12.28
C ARG A 111 7.18 21.85 -11.23
N GLY A 112 7.55 21.77 -9.94
CA GLY A 112 6.60 21.76 -8.84
C GLY A 112 5.94 20.41 -8.60
N TYR A 113 6.45 19.32 -9.19
CA TYR A 113 5.94 17.96 -8.92
C TYR A 113 6.14 17.52 -7.47
N VAL A 114 7.12 18.12 -6.78
CA VAL A 114 7.40 17.89 -5.35
C VAL A 114 6.47 18.72 -4.45
N ARG A 115 5.77 19.73 -4.98
CA ARG A 115 4.89 20.58 -4.17
C ARG A 115 3.58 19.86 -3.90
N TRP A 116 3.30 19.65 -2.63
CA TRP A 116 1.99 19.19 -2.20
C TRP A 116 1.03 20.39 -2.18
N THR A 117 0.27 20.56 -3.26
CA THR A 117 -0.95 21.38 -3.22
C THR A 117 -2.11 20.49 -2.82
N TYR A 118 -2.74 20.84 -1.71
CA TYR A 118 -4.01 20.27 -1.24
C TYR A 118 -5.14 20.61 -2.20
#